data_AF-M1BGJ8-F1
#
_entry.id   AF-M1BGJ8-F1
#
_cell.length_a   1.000
_cell.length_b   1.000
_cell.length_c   1.000
_cell.angle_alpha   90.00
_cell.angle_beta   90.00
_cell.angle_gamma   90.00
#
_symmetry.space_group_name_H-M   'P 1'
#
loop_
_entity.id
_entity.type
_entity.pdbx_description
1 polymer ?
#
loop_
_entity_poly.entity_id
_entity_poly.type
_entity_poly.pdbx_seq_one_letter_code
_entity_poly.pdbx_strand_id
1 'polypeptide(L)'
;MESSCEESSAIVATFSRKDKRMTQNVSKRQKRRRESGYIVNNNNNEEEEVEEKILALQKIVPGGETLGVDMLFEETAGYILQLQCQVKALKVLASFVEGNDKQRMKLGG
;
A
#
# COMPACT_ATOMS: atom_id res chain seq x y z
N MET A 1 -71.83 4.40 -2.44
CA MET A 1 -71.85 4.54 -0.98
C MET A 1 -71.50 5.98 -0.69
N GLU A 2 -72.55 6.80 -0.61
CA GLU A 2 -72.54 8.13 0.01
C GLU A 2 -72.33 8.02 1.53
N SER A 3 -72.15 9.18 2.15
CA SER A 3 -72.29 9.50 3.58
C SER A 3 -70.95 9.59 4.34
N SER A 4 -70.62 10.65 5.08
CA SER A 4 -71.27 11.93 5.44
C SER A 4 -70.24 12.65 6.35
N CYS A 5 -69.83 13.88 6.00
CA CYS A 5 -70.21 15.18 6.61
C CYS A 5 -69.60 15.41 8.02
N GLU A 6 -68.72 16.41 8.19
CA GLU A 6 -69.00 17.82 8.61
C GLU A 6 -68.98 17.93 10.15
N GLU A 7 -68.58 18.99 10.86
CA GLU A 7 -68.18 20.37 10.60
C GLU A 7 -67.68 20.88 11.99
N SER A 8 -66.58 21.64 12.06
CA SER A 8 -66.57 23.10 12.27
C SER A 8 -66.26 23.60 13.70
N SER A 9 -65.50 24.69 13.66
CA SER A 9 -65.52 25.87 14.52
C SER A 9 -64.59 25.97 15.74
N ALA A 10 -63.76 27.02 15.60
CA ALA A 10 -62.74 27.53 16.47
C ALA A 10 -63.27 28.30 17.69
N ILE A 11 -62.42 28.51 18.71
CA ILE A 11 -62.29 29.76 19.47
C ILE A 11 -60.97 29.77 20.28
N VAL A 12 -60.56 30.98 20.70
CA VAL A 12 -59.20 31.52 20.81
C VAL A 12 -58.75 31.81 22.26
N ALA A 13 -57.43 31.84 22.45
CA ALA A 13 -56.61 32.48 23.52
C ALA A 13 -56.63 31.83 24.93
N THR A 14 -55.52 31.73 25.68
CA THR A 14 -54.66 32.84 26.12
C THR A 14 -53.31 32.34 26.70
N PHE A 15 -52.36 33.28 26.76
CA PHE A 15 -50.98 33.31 27.28
C PHE A 15 -50.63 32.50 28.55
N SER A 16 -49.42 31.92 28.60
CA SER A 16 -48.40 32.25 29.63
C SER A 16 -47.05 31.53 29.51
N ARG A 17 -46.02 32.33 29.19
CA ARG A 17 -44.69 32.44 29.84
C ARG A 17 -43.91 31.15 30.17
N LYS A 18 -42.72 31.02 29.55
CA LYS A 18 -41.44 31.41 30.20
C LYS A 18 -40.25 31.27 29.26
N ASP A 19 -39.72 32.41 28.86
CA ASP A 19 -38.32 32.56 28.45
C ASP A 19 -37.39 31.94 29.49
N LYS A 20 -36.44 31.12 29.05
CA LYS A 20 -35.28 30.73 29.84
C LYS A 20 -34.02 30.88 29.00
N ARG A 21 -33.67 32.12 28.67
CA ARG A 21 -32.28 32.47 28.43
C ARG A 21 -31.60 32.60 29.77
N MET A 22 -30.82 31.58 30.15
CA MET A 22 -29.78 31.72 31.17
C MET A 22 -28.44 31.71 30.46
N THR A 23 -27.86 32.90 30.44
CA THR A 23 -26.49 33.20 30.03
C THR A 23 -25.50 32.42 30.90
N GLN A 24 -24.62 31.70 30.21
CA GLN A 24 -23.17 31.60 30.41
C GLN A 24 -22.53 31.72 31.81
N ASN A 25 -21.59 30.78 32.02
CA ASN A 25 -20.41 30.81 32.91
C ASN A 25 -20.73 30.36 34.34
N VAL A 26 -19.97 29.52 35.05
CA VAL A 26 -18.53 29.28 35.10
C VAL A 26 -18.34 27.97 35.90
N SER A 27 -17.52 27.03 35.46
CA SER A 27 -16.69 26.20 36.37
C SER A 27 -15.82 25.23 35.59
N LYS A 28 -14.58 25.67 35.36
CA LYS A 28 -13.45 24.81 35.08
C LYS A 28 -13.30 23.83 36.24
N ARG A 29 -13.64 22.54 36.06
CA ARG A 29 -13.18 21.51 37.00
C ARG A 29 -12.97 20.18 36.30
N GLN A 30 -11.68 19.92 36.04
CA GLN A 30 -11.05 18.61 36.05
C GLN A 30 -11.77 17.49 35.29
N LYS A 31 -11.45 17.33 34.00
CA LYS A 31 -11.25 15.99 33.46
C LYS A 31 -10.12 15.99 32.43
N ARG A 32 -8.90 16.25 32.92
CA ARG A 32 -7.68 15.83 32.22
C ARG A 32 -7.60 14.30 32.32
N ARG A 33 -8.36 13.60 31.48
CA ARG A 33 -8.04 12.20 31.17
C ARG A 33 -6.99 12.22 30.07
N ARG A 34 -5.73 12.21 30.52
CA ARG A 34 -4.64 11.63 29.73
C ARG A 34 -4.90 10.13 29.61
N GLU A 35 -4.26 9.53 28.60
CA GLU A 35 -4.10 8.08 28.37
C GLU A 35 -5.22 7.46 27.51
N SER A 36 -4.97 6.86 26.35
CA SER A 36 -3.72 6.34 25.80
C SER A 36 -3.69 6.63 24.31
N GLY A 37 -2.80 7.54 23.88
CA GLY A 37 -2.34 7.51 22.50
C GLY A 37 -1.46 6.27 22.38
N TYR A 38 -2.05 5.15 21.99
CA TYR A 38 -1.26 4.07 21.42
C TYR A 38 -0.64 4.67 20.16
N ILE A 39 0.63 5.06 20.25
CA ILE A 39 1.50 4.99 19.08
C ILE A 39 1.51 3.49 18.78
N VAL A 40 0.65 3.07 17.87
CA VAL A 40 0.82 1.79 17.18
C VAL A 40 2.16 1.96 16.49
N ASN A 41 3.18 1.36 17.07
CA ASN A 41 4.50 1.33 16.46
C ASN A 41 4.30 0.67 15.10
N ASN A 42 4.61 1.40 14.04
CA ASN A 42 4.34 1.04 12.65
C ASN A 42 5.28 -0.08 12.15
N ASN A 43 5.55 -1.08 12.99
CA ASN A 43 6.40 -2.24 12.70
C ASN A 43 5.73 -3.19 11.70
N ASN A 44 4.40 -3.13 11.54
CA ASN A 44 3.69 -3.95 10.56
C ASN A 44 4.11 -3.61 9.12
N ASN A 45 4.50 -2.36 8.85
CA ASN A 45 4.87 -1.96 7.50
C ASN A 45 6.20 -2.59 7.06
N GLU A 46 7.17 -2.75 7.98
CA GLU A 46 8.47 -3.32 7.63
C GLU A 46 8.38 -4.82 7.30
N GLU A 47 7.56 -5.56 8.06
CA GLU A 47 7.33 -6.98 7.81
C GLU A 47 6.57 -7.21 6.49
N GLU A 48 5.55 -6.39 6.20
CA GLU A 48 4.80 -6.42 4.94
C GLU A 48 5.70 -6.10 3.73
N GLU A 49 6.59 -5.11 3.85
CA GLU A 49 7.57 -4.79 2.81
C GLU A 49 8.57 -5.92 2.54
N VAL A 50 8.98 -6.66 3.58
CA VAL A 50 9.90 -7.80 3.41
C VAL A 50 9.18 -8.94 2.70
N GLU A 51 7.93 -9.23 3.08
CA GLU A 51 7.13 -10.27 2.42
C GLU A 51 6.92 -9.98 0.93
N GLU A 52 6.61 -8.72 0.57
CA GLU A 52 6.49 -8.30 -0.84
C GLU A 52 7.81 -8.53 -1.61
N LYS A 53 8.96 -8.21 -1.00
CA LYS A 53 10.28 -8.43 -1.61
C LYS A 53 10.58 -9.92 -1.79
N ILE A 54 10.20 -10.77 -0.84
CA ILE A 54 10.35 -12.22 -0.96
C ILE A 54 9.48 -12.76 -2.10
N LEU A 55 8.22 -12.34 -2.20
CA LEU A 55 7.33 -12.73 -3.29
C LEU A 55 7.86 -12.30 -4.67
N ALA A 56 8.38 -11.08 -4.76
CA ALA A 56 9.01 -10.59 -5.98
C ALA A 56 10.25 -11.43 -6.36
N LEU A 57 11.04 -11.83 -5.36
CA LEU A 57 12.24 -12.66 -5.56
C LEU A 57 11.87 -14.08 -6.03
N GLN A 58 10.88 -14.71 -5.39
CA GLN A 58 10.38 -16.04 -5.79
C GLN A 58 9.91 -16.09 -7.24
N LYS A 59 9.30 -15.00 -7.74
CA LYS A 59 8.81 -14.91 -9.12
C LYS A 59 9.93 -14.87 -10.17
N ILE A 60 11.10 -14.34 -9.83
CA ILE A 60 12.21 -14.18 -10.80
C ILE A 60 13.26 -15.29 -10.70
N VAL A 61 13.36 -15.96 -9.56
CA VAL A 61 14.30 -17.05 -9.33
C VAL A 61 13.72 -18.35 -9.92
N PRO A 62 14.47 -19.10 -10.74
CA PRO A 62 14.02 -20.38 -11.26
C PRO A 62 13.59 -21.32 -10.12
N GLY A 63 12.34 -21.79 -10.17
CA GLY A 63 11.77 -22.65 -9.12
C GLY A 63 11.43 -21.93 -7.80
N GLY A 64 11.57 -20.61 -7.72
CA GLY A 64 11.42 -19.83 -6.48
C GLY A 64 10.05 -19.95 -5.80
N GLU A 65 8.96 -20.12 -6.55
CA GLU A 65 7.60 -20.25 -6.02
C GLU A 65 7.40 -21.46 -5.07
N THR A 66 8.26 -22.47 -5.17
CA THR A 66 8.21 -23.67 -4.32
C THR A 66 9.28 -23.71 -3.23
N LEU A 67 10.16 -22.69 -3.17
CA LEU A 67 11.28 -22.62 -2.23
C LEU A 67 10.93 -21.83 -0.96
N GLY A 68 11.38 -22.34 0.18
CA GLY A 68 11.45 -21.58 1.42
C GLY A 68 12.56 -20.52 1.39
N VAL A 69 12.53 -19.56 2.31
CA VAL A 69 13.40 -18.36 2.31
C VAL A 69 14.89 -18.69 2.23
N ASP A 70 15.39 -19.64 3.01
CA ASP A 70 16.82 -19.99 3.04
C ASP A 70 17.30 -20.53 1.68
N MET A 71 16.57 -21.50 1.12
CA MET A 71 16.89 -22.06 -0.20
C MET A 71 16.66 -21.05 -1.33
N LEU A 72 15.69 -20.15 -1.18
CA LEU A 72 15.44 -19.07 -2.14
C LEU A 72 16.68 -18.18 -2.27
N PHE A 73 17.33 -17.81 -1.16
CA PHE A 73 18.55 -17.00 -1.21
C PHE A 73 19.75 -17.76 -1.80
N GLU A 74 19.89 -19.05 -1.51
CA GLU A 74 20.94 -19.89 -2.12
C GLU A 74 20.75 -19.98 -3.64
N GLU A 75 19.54 -20.32 -4.09
CA GLU A 75 19.21 -20.40 -5.51
C GLU A 75 19.33 -19.02 -6.19
N THR A 76 18.96 -17.94 -5.50
CA THR A 76 19.17 -16.56 -5.97
C THR A 76 20.64 -16.28 -6.22
N ALA A 77 21.52 -16.64 -5.28
CA ALA A 77 22.96 -16.42 -5.43
C ALA A 77 23.52 -17.20 -6.64
N GLY A 78 23.10 -18.46 -6.78
CA GLY A 78 23.44 -19.30 -7.94
C GLY A 78 22.96 -18.68 -9.25
N TYR A 79 21.71 -18.25 -9.30
CA TYR A 79 21.10 -17.67 -10.49
C TYR A 79 21.75 -16.34 -10.91
N ILE A 80 22.06 -15.45 -9.96
CA ILE A 80 22.82 -14.22 -10.23
C ILE A 80 24.17 -14.55 -10.86
N LEU A 81 24.90 -15.51 -10.30
CA LEU A 81 26.20 -15.91 -10.84
C LEU A 81 26.06 -16.48 -12.26
N GLN A 82 25.05 -17.32 -12.51
CA GLN A 82 24.78 -17.88 -13.83
C GLN A 82 24.48 -16.78 -14.86
N LEU A 83 23.62 -15.82 -14.52
CA LEU A 83 23.32 -14.66 -15.39
C LEU A 83 24.57 -13.85 -15.70
N GLN A 84 25.42 -13.60 -14.69
CA GLN A 84 26.70 -12.91 -14.90
C GLN A 84 27.62 -13.67 -15.85
N CYS A 85 27.72 -14.99 -15.71
CA CYS A 85 28.50 -15.84 -16.61
C CYS A 85 27.97 -15.80 -18.04
N GLN A 86 26.65 -15.88 -18.23
CA GLN A 86 26.00 -15.77 -19.54
C GLN A 86 26.32 -14.43 -20.22
N VAL A 87 26.15 -13.32 -19.50
CA VAL A 87 26.45 -11.98 -20.02
C VAL A 87 27.93 -11.84 -20.37
N LYS A 88 28.85 -12.34 -19.54
CA LYS A 88 30.29 -12.32 -19.83
C LYS A 88 30.61 -13.11 -21.10
N ALA A 89 30.06 -14.31 -21.24
CA ALA A 89 30.27 -15.15 -22.42
C ALA A 89 29.75 -14.46 -23.70
N LEU A 90 28.53 -13.93 -23.67
CA LEU A 90 27.95 -13.21 -24.81
C LEU A 90 28.76 -11.96 -25.19
N LYS A 91 29.29 -11.21 -24.22
CA LYS A 91 30.17 -10.07 -24.49
C LYS A 91 31.47 -10.47 -25.18
N VAL A 92 32.08 -11.58 -24.77
CA VAL A 92 33.29 -12.12 -25.42
C VAL A 92 32.98 -12.55 -26.85
N LEU A 93 31.87 -13.28 -27.06
CA LEU A 93 31.44 -13.69 -28.39
C LEU A 93 31.11 -12.51 -29.30
N ALA A 94 30.39 -11.51 -28.78
CA ALA A 94 30.08 -10.29 -29.53
C ALA A 94 31.37 -9.54 -29.93
N SER A 95 32.32 -9.40 -29.01
CA SER A 95 33.62 -8.77 -29.28
C SER A 95 34.42 -9.54 -30.34
N PHE A 96 34.34 -10.87 -30.34
CA PHE A 96 34.97 -11.72 -31.35
C PHE A 96 34.34 -11.51 -32.74
N VAL A 97 33.01 -11.49 -32.84
CA VAL A 97 32.30 -11.25 -34.10
C VAL A 97 32.61 -9.84 -34.64
N GLU A 98 32.50 -8.81 -33.81
CA GLU A 98 32.86 -7.43 -34.18
C GLU A 98 34.32 -7.28 -34.59
N GLY A 99 35.24 -8.02 -33.95
CA GLY A 99 36.65 -8.06 -34.31
C GLY A 99 36.90 -8.67 -35.68
N ASN A 100 36.19 -9.75 -36.01
CA ASN A 100 36.30 -10.42 -37.30
C ASN A 100 35.75 -9.56 -38.45
N ASP A 101 34.64 -8.86 -38.26
CA ASP A 101 34.08 -8.00 -39.30
C ASP A 101 35.05 -6.89 -39.71
N LYS A 102 35.78 -6.32 -38.73
CA LYS A 102 36.84 -5.31 -38.98
C LYS A 102 38.07 -5.89 -39.69
N GLN A 103 38.35 -7.19 -39.56
CA GLN A 103 39.42 -7.86 -40.30
C GLN A 103 39.00 -8.16 -41.75
N ARG A 104 37.75 -8.56 -41.99
CA ARG A 104 37.24 -8.83 -43.35
C ARG A 104 37.18 -7.58 -44.23
N MET A 105 36.94 -6.40 -43.64
CA MET A 105 36.96 -5.11 -44.37
C MET A 105 38.35 -4.65 -44.82
N LYS A 106 39.45 -5.28 -44.36
CA LYS A 106 40.83 -4.89 -44.70
C LYS A 106 41.48 -5.73 -45.80
N LEU A 107 40.80 -6.77 -46.30
CA LEU A 107 41.34 -7.69 -47.31
C LEU A 107 40.76 -7.50 -48.73
N GLY A 108 40.05 -6.40 -48.97
CA GLY A 108 39.63 -5.99 -50.32
C GLY A 108 40.54 -4.89 -50.85
N GLY A 109 41.64 -5.28 -51.49
CA GLY A 109 42.46 -4.41 -52.34
C GLY A 109 42.08 -4.56 -53.80
#